data_AF-A0A7X9F7S7-F1
#
_entry.id   AF-A0A7X9F7S7-F1
#
_cell.length_a   1.000
_cell.length_b   1.000
_cell.length_c   1.000
_cell.angle_alpha   90.00
_cell.angle_beta   90.00
_cell.angle_gamma   90.00
#
_symmetry.space_group_name_H-M   'P 1'
#
loop_
_entity.id
_entity.type
_entity.pdbx_description
1 polymer ?
#
loop_
_entity_poly.entity_id
_entity_poly.type
_entity_poly.pdbx_seq_one_letter_code
_entity_poly.pdbx_strand_id
1 'polypeptide(L)'
;MGYIKFDKTKLVNLEYSLSREIIRTNRAGSYTSTTIVNCNTRKYHGLLVCPVDELGGDRYVLLSSLDVTVVNNDSSFNIGLRKYKGDFYNPRGHKYLEDFDIEIIPVTTYRVGSVKLKEERLLVHYEEQYLARYTILEAGEPVKLQIRPFLAFRNIHHLTHANMCANTKVEYVKNGIKARLYEGFPWLHMQLSNDTEFIPVPDWYYGVEYIEEQKRGYDYSEDLFTLGFFEVIVGEGESVVFSASTQEEKPSGFKTKFTKTVKAKIPRNNFRQCLQNAAQQFVERRKGATLIVAGYPWFGAWGRDTFISLPGLATARHKLDLYTDVLDTQVQRLRKGLFPNMGSDENPAYNSIDAPLWFFWALQHYLKCGGRDAWDRYGEAAKSIIEFYSTGTEHTIRMRENGLIYWERVPSAAGGTITYVGRWDYPDGADLGRIDSELDAGFPVV
;
A
#
# COMPACT_ATOMS: atom_id res chain seq x y z
N MET A 1 22.16 15.43 -2.73
CA MET A 1 22.50 14.07 -3.18
C MET A 1 21.82 13.11 -2.23
N GLY A 2 20.90 12.29 -2.74
CA GLY A 2 20.07 11.39 -1.92
C GLY A 2 20.87 10.30 -1.22
N TYR A 3 20.33 9.82 -0.10
CA TYR A 3 20.90 8.73 0.69
C TYR A 3 20.72 7.37 0.00
N ILE A 4 19.59 7.19 -0.69
CA ILE A 4 19.32 6.03 -1.54
C ILE A 4 19.76 6.40 -2.96
N LYS A 5 20.67 5.61 -3.53
CA LYS A 5 21.22 5.83 -4.87
C LYS A 5 20.96 4.61 -5.75
N PHE A 6 20.66 4.88 -7.01
CA PHE A 6 20.56 3.86 -8.04
C PHE A 6 21.65 4.09 -9.08
N ASP A 7 22.23 3.00 -9.58
CA ASP A 7 23.14 3.06 -10.70
C ASP A 7 22.36 3.42 -11.97
N LYS A 8 22.49 4.68 -12.41
CA LYS A 8 21.79 5.21 -13.59
C LYS A 8 22.08 4.40 -14.84
N THR A 9 23.28 3.83 -14.95
CA THR A 9 23.70 3.02 -16.10
C THR A 9 22.97 1.68 -16.18
N LYS A 10 22.38 1.22 -15.06
CA LYS A 10 21.67 -0.04 -14.95
C LYS A 10 20.15 0.09 -14.93
N LEU A 11 19.59 1.31 -14.95
CA LEU A 11 18.13 1.51 -14.90
C LEU A 11 17.40 0.80 -16.04
N VAL A 12 17.99 0.79 -17.24
CA VAL A 12 17.41 0.11 -18.41
C VAL A 12 17.56 -1.42 -18.36
N ASN A 13 18.40 -1.97 -17.47
CA ASN A 13 18.55 -3.41 -17.31
C ASN A 13 17.43 -3.94 -16.39
N LEU A 14 16.53 -4.75 -16.97
CA LEU A 14 15.38 -5.30 -16.26
C LEU A 14 15.76 -6.26 -15.13
N GLU A 15 16.87 -6.99 -15.22
CA GLU A 15 17.34 -7.85 -14.13
C GLU A 15 17.69 -7.02 -12.89
N TYR A 16 18.33 -5.86 -13.09
CA TYR A 16 18.63 -4.91 -12.02
C TYR A 16 17.37 -4.20 -11.53
N SER A 17 16.53 -3.74 -12.45
CA SER A 17 15.45 -2.81 -12.13
C SER A 17 14.20 -3.48 -11.55
N LEU A 18 13.86 -4.69 -12.01
CA LEU A 18 12.64 -5.38 -11.57
C LEU A 18 12.70 -5.88 -10.13
N SER A 19 13.90 -6.11 -9.58
CA SER A 19 14.08 -6.51 -8.18
C SER A 19 14.03 -5.33 -7.19
N ARG A 20 13.89 -4.09 -7.69
CA ARG A 20 13.90 -2.86 -6.88
C ARG A 20 12.50 -2.29 -6.84
N GLU A 21 11.81 -2.63 -5.77
CA GLU A 21 10.42 -2.27 -5.55
C GLU A 21 10.31 -1.07 -4.61
N ILE A 22 9.27 -0.28 -4.81
CA ILE A 22 8.96 0.90 -4.03
C ILE A 22 7.54 0.75 -3.53
N ILE A 23 7.34 0.99 -2.24
CA ILE A 23 6.02 1.14 -1.64
C ILE A 23 5.88 2.50 -0.95
N ARG A 24 4.74 3.17 -1.17
CA ARG A 24 4.37 4.42 -0.50
C ARG A 24 2.94 4.30 0.00
N THR A 25 2.77 4.39 1.31
CA THR A 25 1.46 4.30 1.96
C THR A 25 0.99 5.70 2.39
N ASN A 26 -0.28 5.81 2.71
CA ASN A 26 -0.86 6.98 3.34
C ASN A 26 -1.58 6.60 4.64
N ARG A 27 -2.20 7.58 5.30
CA ARG A 27 -2.92 7.38 6.56
C ARG A 27 -4.37 6.96 6.34
N ALA A 28 -4.87 6.93 5.10
CA ALA A 28 -6.19 6.40 4.76
C ALA A 28 -6.17 4.87 4.52
N GLY A 29 -5.05 4.20 4.77
CA GLY A 29 -4.89 2.75 4.55
C GLY A 29 -4.58 2.39 3.09
N SER A 30 -4.40 3.38 2.22
CA SER A 30 -4.02 3.19 0.83
C SER A 30 -2.52 3.08 0.67
N TYR A 31 -2.09 2.44 -0.42
CA TYR A 31 -0.70 2.43 -0.85
C TYR A 31 -0.56 2.44 -2.37
N THR A 32 0.64 2.82 -2.81
CA THR A 32 1.13 2.60 -4.17
C THR A 32 2.36 1.72 -4.09
N SER A 33 2.47 0.76 -5.00
CA SER A 33 3.63 -0.11 -5.08
C SER A 33 3.93 -0.50 -6.51
N THR A 34 5.19 -0.40 -6.92
CA THR A 34 5.69 -0.86 -8.22
C THR A 34 7.23 -0.91 -8.22
N THR A 35 7.86 -1.25 -9.33
CA THR A 35 9.33 -1.21 -9.46
C THR A 35 9.84 0.19 -9.80
N ILE A 36 11.15 0.42 -9.71
CA ILE A 36 11.79 1.68 -10.14
C ILE A 36 11.59 2.00 -11.63
N VAL A 37 11.12 1.03 -12.43
CA VAL A 37 10.82 1.16 -13.86
C VAL A 37 9.34 1.01 -14.20
N ASN A 38 8.46 1.14 -13.20
CA ASN A 38 7.00 1.10 -13.35
C ASN A 38 6.44 -0.21 -13.94
N CYS A 39 7.19 -1.31 -13.87
CA CYS A 39 6.70 -2.64 -14.21
C CYS A 39 6.20 -3.32 -12.94
N ASN A 40 4.94 -3.76 -12.94
CA ASN A 40 4.41 -4.53 -11.83
C ASN A 40 4.92 -5.98 -11.91
N THR A 41 5.54 -6.46 -10.83
CA THR A 41 6.17 -7.78 -10.69
C THR A 41 5.43 -8.67 -9.70
N ARG A 42 4.54 -8.08 -8.89
CA ARG A 42 3.68 -8.74 -7.90
C ARG A 42 2.23 -8.37 -8.16
N LYS A 43 1.29 -9.27 -7.84
CA LYS A 43 -0.14 -8.94 -7.83
C LYS A 43 -0.50 -7.85 -6.81
N TYR A 44 0.35 -7.63 -5.82
CA TYR A 44 0.21 -6.59 -4.81
C TYR A 44 0.63 -5.19 -5.30
N HIS A 45 1.20 -5.07 -6.51
CA HIS A 45 1.55 -3.79 -7.11
C HIS A 45 0.34 -3.09 -7.72
N GLY A 46 0.35 -1.76 -7.66
CA GLY A 46 -0.73 -0.89 -8.10
C GLY A 46 -0.42 0.58 -7.82
N LEU A 47 -1.01 1.48 -8.59
CA LEU A 47 -0.90 2.94 -8.41
C LEU A 47 -1.94 3.50 -7.44
N LEU A 48 -3.10 2.84 -7.30
CA LEU A 48 -4.06 3.13 -6.24
C LEU A 48 -4.59 1.81 -5.69
N VAL A 49 -4.03 1.40 -4.56
CA VAL A 49 -4.53 0.28 -3.77
C VAL A 49 -5.11 0.85 -2.48
N CYS A 50 -6.38 0.62 -2.20
CA CYS A 50 -7.07 1.22 -1.06
C CYS A 50 -8.06 0.27 -0.42
N PRO A 51 -8.40 0.48 0.87
CA PRO A 51 -9.48 -0.25 1.49
C PRO A 51 -10.83 0.10 0.83
N VAL A 52 -11.74 -0.86 0.74
CA VAL A 52 -13.12 -0.66 0.26
C VAL A 52 -14.09 -1.10 1.35
N ASP A 53 -14.80 -0.14 1.93
CA ASP A 53 -15.63 -0.37 3.12
C ASP A 53 -16.85 -1.23 2.85
N GLU A 54 -17.47 -1.06 1.69
CA GLU A 54 -18.59 -1.87 1.22
C GLU A 54 -18.21 -3.35 1.01
N LEU A 55 -16.91 -3.64 0.90
CA LEU A 55 -16.36 -4.98 0.69
C LEU A 55 -15.53 -5.45 1.90
N GLY A 56 -15.99 -5.14 3.11
CA GLY A 56 -15.41 -5.62 4.37
C GLY A 56 -14.18 -4.85 4.85
N GLY A 57 -13.81 -3.76 4.18
CA GLY A 57 -12.64 -2.94 4.53
C GLY A 57 -11.31 -3.50 4.06
N ASP A 58 -11.32 -4.59 3.30
CA ASP A 58 -10.15 -5.18 2.64
C ASP A 58 -9.55 -4.24 1.59
N ARG A 59 -8.31 -4.50 1.20
CA ARG A 59 -7.60 -3.69 0.18
C ARG A 59 -7.80 -4.23 -1.23
N TYR A 60 -8.06 -3.31 -2.15
CA TYR A 60 -8.31 -3.61 -3.55
C TYR A 60 -7.43 -2.76 -4.45
N VAL A 61 -6.92 -3.35 -5.53
CA VAL A 61 -6.21 -2.63 -6.59
C VAL A 61 -7.25 -2.01 -7.52
N LEU A 62 -7.43 -0.69 -7.46
CA LEU A 62 -8.36 0.00 -8.37
C LEU A 62 -7.64 0.40 -9.67
N LEU A 63 -6.49 1.05 -9.54
CA LEU A 63 -5.62 1.46 -10.64
C LEU A 63 -4.31 0.67 -10.58
N SER A 64 -4.08 -0.20 -11.56
CA SER A 64 -2.89 -1.05 -11.66
C SER A 64 -1.67 -0.28 -12.17
N SER A 65 -1.81 0.41 -13.30
CA SER A 65 -0.74 1.18 -13.94
C SER A 65 -1.28 2.30 -14.83
N LEU A 66 -0.38 3.18 -15.26
CA LEU A 66 -0.63 4.16 -16.31
C LEU A 66 0.36 3.91 -17.44
N ASP A 67 -0.15 3.82 -18.67
CA ASP A 67 0.69 3.94 -19.85
C ASP A 67 0.57 5.34 -20.41
N VAL A 68 1.71 6.02 -20.50
CA VAL A 68 1.77 7.34 -21.13
C VAL A 68 2.46 7.21 -22.47
N THR A 69 1.80 7.69 -23.52
CA THR A 69 2.39 7.81 -24.85
C THR A 69 2.69 9.26 -25.14
N VAL A 70 3.95 9.53 -25.47
CA VAL A 70 4.41 10.83 -25.92
C VAL A 70 4.28 10.87 -27.44
N VAL A 71 3.44 11.75 -27.96
CA VAL A 71 3.21 11.93 -29.40
C VAL A 71 3.91 13.22 -29.83
N ASN A 72 4.90 13.08 -30.71
CA ASN A 72 5.69 14.19 -31.26
C ASN A 72 6.02 13.91 -32.74
N ASN A 73 5.80 14.88 -33.64
CA ASN A 73 6.02 14.75 -35.09
C ASN A 73 5.48 13.43 -35.68
N ASP A 74 4.20 13.11 -35.42
CA ASP A 74 3.50 11.88 -35.84
C ASP A 74 4.10 10.55 -35.33
N SER A 75 5.14 10.60 -34.51
CA SER A 75 5.73 9.44 -33.84
C SER A 75 5.18 9.28 -32.43
N SER A 76 4.93 8.04 -32.02
CA SER A 76 4.35 7.70 -30.72
C SER A 76 5.33 6.88 -29.87
N PHE A 77 5.69 7.39 -28.69
CA PHE A 77 6.63 6.75 -27.78
C PHE A 77 5.96 6.28 -26.49
N ASN A 78 5.75 4.97 -26.41
CA ASN A 78 5.30 4.16 -25.27
C ASN A 78 6.22 4.21 -24.03
N ILE A 79 5.98 5.00 -22.97
CA ILE A 79 6.85 4.97 -21.77
C ILE A 79 6.43 3.91 -20.71
N GLY A 80 5.30 3.24 -20.91
CA GLY A 80 4.85 2.12 -20.07
C GLY A 80 5.73 0.88 -20.21
N LEU A 81 5.64 0.00 -19.21
CA LEU A 81 6.32 -1.29 -19.21
C LEU A 81 5.44 -2.35 -18.55
N ARG A 82 5.14 -3.42 -19.29
CA ARG A 82 4.41 -4.58 -18.78
C ARG A 82 5.05 -5.87 -19.27
N LYS A 83 4.99 -6.88 -18.41
CA LYS A 83 5.48 -8.24 -18.64
C LYS A 83 4.31 -9.13 -19.05
N TYR A 84 4.55 -10.00 -20.03
CA TYR A 84 3.66 -11.06 -20.48
C TYR A 84 4.47 -12.37 -20.60
N LYS A 85 3.82 -13.45 -21.03
CA LYS A 85 4.40 -14.78 -21.20
C LYS A 85 5.82 -14.81 -21.79
N GLY A 86 6.68 -15.62 -21.17
CA GLY A 86 8.09 -15.76 -21.55
C GLY A 86 8.87 -14.48 -21.28
N ASP A 87 9.81 -14.09 -22.14
CA ASP A 87 10.56 -12.83 -21.98
C ASP A 87 9.90 -11.65 -22.72
N PHE A 88 8.58 -11.70 -22.90
CA PHE A 88 7.86 -10.68 -23.65
C PHE A 88 7.49 -9.48 -22.77
N TYR A 89 8.05 -8.32 -23.11
CA TYR A 89 7.71 -7.03 -22.51
C TYR A 89 7.15 -6.09 -23.56
N ASN A 90 5.97 -5.53 -23.28
CA ASN A 90 5.31 -4.57 -24.16
C ASN A 90 4.36 -3.63 -23.40
N PRO A 91 4.45 -2.30 -23.59
CA PRO A 91 5.52 -1.56 -24.25
C PRO A 91 6.87 -1.72 -23.54
N ARG A 92 7.94 -1.17 -24.12
CA ARG A 92 9.32 -1.26 -23.63
C ARG A 92 9.85 0.09 -23.15
N GLY A 93 9.02 0.84 -22.44
CA GLY A 93 9.29 2.22 -22.04
C GLY A 93 10.50 2.42 -21.14
N HIS A 94 10.93 1.37 -20.42
CA HIS A 94 12.18 1.37 -19.65
C HIS A 94 13.41 1.76 -20.48
N LYS A 95 13.39 1.55 -21.80
CA LYS A 95 14.49 1.94 -22.70
C LYS A 95 14.68 3.45 -22.81
N TYR A 96 13.66 4.23 -22.45
CA TYR A 96 13.69 5.69 -22.49
C TYR A 96 14.11 6.31 -21.15
N LEU A 97 14.38 5.51 -20.12
CA LEU A 97 14.75 6.01 -18.81
C LEU A 97 16.13 6.67 -18.83
N GLU A 98 16.17 7.94 -18.44
CA GLU A 98 17.41 8.71 -18.25
C GLU A 98 17.81 8.74 -16.76
N ASP A 99 16.82 8.85 -15.87
CA ASP A 99 17.06 8.98 -14.43
C ASP A 99 15.90 8.50 -13.56
N PHE A 100 16.22 8.09 -12.33
CA PHE A 100 15.25 7.79 -11.28
C PHE A 100 15.74 8.30 -9.93
N ASP A 101 14.90 9.11 -9.26
CA ASP A 101 15.14 9.65 -7.92
C ASP A 101 13.97 9.32 -6.98
N ILE A 102 14.27 9.18 -5.68
CA ILE A 102 13.25 8.97 -4.65
C ILE A 102 13.53 9.77 -3.37
N GLU A 103 14.35 10.84 -3.45
CA GLU A 103 14.75 11.58 -2.25
C GLU A 103 13.52 12.13 -1.51
N ILE A 104 12.55 12.72 -2.23
CA ILE A 104 11.30 13.26 -1.63
C ILE A 104 10.10 12.41 -2.03
N ILE A 105 9.94 12.22 -3.33
CA ILE A 105 8.93 11.38 -3.98
C ILE A 105 9.58 10.61 -5.13
N PRO A 106 8.99 9.51 -5.63
CA PRO A 106 9.45 8.89 -6.85
C PRO A 106 9.35 9.87 -8.03
N VAL A 107 10.49 10.12 -8.66
CA VAL A 107 10.63 10.95 -9.86
C VAL A 107 11.37 10.13 -10.91
N THR A 108 10.77 10.02 -12.08
CA THR A 108 11.34 9.32 -13.22
C THR A 108 11.52 10.30 -14.37
N THR A 109 12.70 10.33 -14.99
CA THR A 109 12.96 11.17 -16.16
C THR A 109 13.15 10.29 -17.37
N TYR A 110 12.43 10.61 -18.45
CA TYR A 110 12.48 9.91 -19.71
C TYR A 110 13.00 10.83 -20.81
N ARG A 111 13.75 10.24 -21.75
CA ARG A 111 14.16 10.87 -23.02
C ARG A 111 13.55 10.08 -24.17
N VAL A 112 12.62 10.68 -24.89
CA VAL A 112 11.96 10.09 -26.06
C VAL A 112 12.10 11.02 -27.26
N GLY A 113 12.91 10.61 -28.24
CA GLY A 113 13.30 11.51 -29.33
C GLY A 113 13.91 12.81 -28.79
N SER A 114 13.35 13.95 -29.19
CA SER A 114 13.73 15.29 -28.72
C SER A 114 13.09 15.70 -27.39
N VAL A 115 12.12 14.93 -26.87
CA VAL A 115 11.34 15.31 -25.69
C VAL A 115 11.98 14.75 -24.41
N LYS A 116 12.19 15.62 -23.42
CA LYS A 116 12.50 15.24 -22.03
C LYS A 116 11.24 15.33 -21.19
N LEU A 117 10.77 14.20 -20.69
CA LEU A 117 9.57 14.12 -19.84
C LEU A 117 9.97 13.75 -18.42
N LYS A 118 9.47 14.49 -17.45
CA LYS A 118 9.58 14.16 -16.03
C LYS A 118 8.23 13.69 -15.49
N GLU A 119 8.21 12.50 -14.91
CA GLU A 119 7.09 11.91 -14.19
C GLU A 119 7.35 11.99 -12.68
N GLU A 120 6.40 12.54 -11.92
CA GLU A 120 6.46 12.62 -10.47
C GLU A 120 5.21 11.97 -9.87
N ARG A 121 5.37 11.03 -8.93
CA ARG A 121 4.27 10.21 -8.41
C ARG A 121 4.03 10.45 -6.93
N LEU A 122 2.75 10.57 -6.55
CA LEU A 122 2.36 10.99 -5.22
C LEU A 122 1.07 10.30 -4.78
N LEU A 123 1.08 9.74 -3.58
CA LEU A 123 -0.13 9.36 -2.84
C LEU A 123 -0.48 10.45 -1.81
N VAL A 124 -1.73 10.89 -1.80
CA VAL A 124 -2.22 11.93 -0.88
C VAL A 124 -2.35 11.37 0.53
N HIS A 125 -2.07 12.19 1.54
CA HIS A 125 -1.80 11.71 2.90
C HIS A 125 -3.00 11.12 3.64
N TYR A 126 -4.22 11.59 3.40
CA TYR A 126 -5.42 11.23 4.18
C TYR A 126 -6.62 10.91 3.27
N GLU A 127 -6.35 10.64 2.01
CA GLU A 127 -7.37 10.45 0.98
C GLU A 127 -6.92 9.33 0.06
N GLU A 128 -7.87 8.56 -0.46
CA GLU A 128 -7.64 7.48 -1.42
C GLU A 128 -7.43 8.07 -2.82
N GLN A 129 -6.43 8.95 -2.93
CA GLN A 129 -6.13 9.70 -4.14
C GLN A 129 -4.65 9.55 -4.53
N TYR A 130 -4.45 9.05 -5.74
CA TYR A 130 -3.19 9.02 -6.45
C TYR A 130 -3.06 10.21 -7.39
N LEU A 131 -1.89 10.85 -7.40
CA LEU A 131 -1.54 11.94 -8.31
C LEU A 131 -0.26 11.59 -9.08
N ALA A 132 -0.27 11.79 -10.40
CA ALA A 132 0.92 11.75 -11.24
C ALA A 132 1.07 13.09 -11.96
N ARG A 133 2.23 13.75 -11.82
CA ARG A 133 2.56 14.98 -12.53
C ARG A 133 3.52 14.68 -13.66
N TYR A 134 3.15 15.10 -14.87
CA TYR A 134 3.96 15.02 -16.08
C TYR A 134 4.41 16.42 -16.45
N THR A 135 5.72 16.66 -16.48
CA THR A 135 6.33 17.95 -16.86
C THR A 135 7.19 17.76 -18.11
N ILE A 136 6.94 18.55 -19.15
CA ILE A 136 7.80 18.60 -20.33
C ILE A 136 8.98 19.50 -19.98
N LEU A 137 10.17 18.92 -19.79
CA LEU A 137 11.37 19.67 -19.43
C LEU A 137 12.04 20.31 -20.65
N GLU A 138 12.02 19.61 -21.79
CA GLU A 138 12.62 20.03 -23.05
C GLU A 138 11.74 19.48 -24.18
N ALA A 139 11.31 20.33 -25.13
CA ALA A 139 10.64 19.92 -26.36
C ALA A 139 10.70 21.03 -27.42
N GLY A 140 10.86 20.67 -28.70
CA GLY A 140 10.88 21.67 -29.79
C GLY A 140 9.51 22.32 -30.08
N GLU A 141 8.43 21.71 -29.61
CA GLU A 141 7.04 22.11 -29.85
C GLU A 141 6.13 21.54 -28.74
N PRO A 142 4.89 22.06 -28.57
CA PRO A 142 3.92 21.47 -27.65
C PRO A 142 3.70 19.98 -27.91
N VAL A 143 3.75 19.18 -26.84
CA VAL A 143 3.73 17.72 -26.92
C VAL A 143 2.34 17.22 -26.57
N LYS A 144 1.80 16.30 -27.38
CA LYS A 144 0.57 15.60 -27.04
C LYS A 144 0.90 14.38 -26.16
N LEU A 145 0.27 14.30 -24.99
CA LEU A 145 0.34 13.16 -24.10
C LEU A 145 -0.97 12.37 -24.18
N GLN A 146 -0.85 11.06 -24.39
CA GLN A 146 -1.96 10.11 -24.23
C GLN A 146 -1.76 9.32 -22.94
N ILE A 147 -2.65 9.49 -21.96
CA ILE A 147 -2.56 8.83 -20.65
C ILE A 147 -3.63 7.74 -20.56
N ARG A 148 -3.21 6.47 -20.59
CA ARG A 148 -4.08 5.29 -20.57
C ARG A 148 -4.06 4.60 -19.19
N PRO A 149 -5.15 4.65 -18.42
CA PRO A 149 -5.27 3.90 -17.17
C PRO A 149 -5.57 2.42 -17.40
N PHE A 150 -4.95 1.58 -16.58
CA PHE A 150 -5.21 0.13 -16.48
C PHE A 150 -5.84 -0.18 -15.13
N LEU A 151 -7.04 -0.73 -15.17
CA LEU A 151 -7.91 -0.99 -14.03
C LEU A 151 -7.92 -2.49 -13.71
N ALA A 152 -7.93 -2.80 -12.41
CA ALA A 152 -7.98 -4.18 -11.93
C ALA A 152 -9.27 -4.46 -11.15
N PHE A 153 -9.69 -3.55 -10.25
CA PHE A 153 -10.90 -3.69 -9.41
C PHE A 153 -10.99 -5.07 -8.75
N ARG A 154 -9.93 -5.46 -8.05
CA ARG A 154 -9.80 -6.78 -7.43
C ARG A 154 -9.05 -6.73 -6.12
N ASN A 155 -9.37 -7.67 -5.23
CA ASN A 155 -8.71 -7.80 -3.93
C ASN A 155 -7.21 -8.08 -4.14
N ILE A 156 -6.36 -7.57 -3.25
CA ILE A 156 -4.89 -7.71 -3.39
C ILE A 156 -4.40 -9.17 -3.36
N HIS A 157 -5.18 -10.11 -2.82
CA HIS A 157 -4.84 -11.52 -2.75
C HIS A 157 -5.26 -12.32 -3.99
N HIS A 158 -6.11 -11.76 -4.85
CA HIS A 158 -6.65 -12.42 -6.03
C HIS A 158 -6.14 -11.78 -7.32
N LEU A 159 -6.38 -12.46 -8.44
CA LEU A 159 -6.21 -11.93 -9.80
C LEU A 159 -7.57 -11.80 -10.46
N THR A 160 -7.66 -10.96 -11.49
CA THR A 160 -8.84 -10.81 -12.32
C THR A 160 -8.57 -11.25 -13.74
N HIS A 161 -9.62 -11.67 -14.42
CA HIS A 161 -9.59 -12.10 -15.81
C HIS A 161 -10.72 -11.45 -16.58
N ALA A 162 -10.57 -11.38 -17.90
CA ALA A 162 -11.58 -10.83 -18.77
C ALA A 162 -12.92 -11.55 -18.55
N ASN A 163 -13.98 -10.77 -18.37
CA ASN A 163 -15.29 -11.29 -18.05
C ASN A 163 -16.39 -10.36 -18.60
N MET A 164 -17.61 -10.90 -18.66
CA MET A 164 -18.79 -10.19 -19.19
C MET A 164 -19.47 -9.29 -18.15
N CYS A 165 -19.07 -9.37 -16.88
CA CYS A 165 -19.67 -8.60 -15.78
C CYS A 165 -19.06 -7.20 -15.65
N ALA A 166 -17.87 -6.97 -16.22
CA ALA A 166 -17.20 -5.67 -16.17
C ALA A 166 -18.01 -4.60 -16.91
N ASN A 167 -18.42 -3.58 -16.17
CA ASN A 167 -19.08 -2.41 -16.73
C ASN A 167 -18.06 -1.54 -17.48
N THR A 168 -18.26 -1.43 -18.79
CA THR A 168 -17.38 -0.71 -19.72
C THR A 168 -17.77 0.75 -19.94
N LYS A 169 -18.85 1.21 -19.30
CA LYS A 169 -19.36 2.58 -19.45
C LYS A 169 -18.55 3.57 -18.62
N VAL A 170 -18.42 4.78 -19.14
CA VAL A 170 -17.82 5.94 -18.46
C VAL A 170 -18.86 7.04 -18.29
N GLU A 171 -18.78 7.77 -17.17
CA GLU A 171 -19.51 9.02 -16.99
C GLU A 171 -18.52 10.18 -17.04
N TYR A 172 -18.78 11.17 -17.90
CA TYR A 172 -17.94 12.35 -17.99
C TYR A 172 -18.14 13.26 -16.79
N VAL A 173 -17.03 13.73 -16.22
CA VAL A 173 -16.98 14.72 -15.15
C VAL A 173 -16.04 15.85 -15.58
N LYS A 174 -15.89 16.89 -14.75
CA LYS A 174 -15.00 18.00 -15.09
C LYS A 174 -13.58 17.50 -15.33
N ASN A 175 -13.05 17.78 -16.52
CA ASN A 175 -11.70 17.43 -16.98
C ASN A 175 -11.37 15.95 -16.75
N GLY A 176 -12.35 15.06 -16.95
CA GLY A 176 -12.12 13.64 -16.75
C GLY A 176 -13.34 12.76 -16.90
N ILE A 177 -13.24 11.56 -16.35
CA ILE A 177 -14.32 10.58 -16.26
C ILE A 177 -14.40 10.00 -14.86
N LYS A 178 -15.53 9.39 -14.53
CA LYS A 178 -15.64 8.42 -13.44
C LYS A 178 -16.15 7.09 -13.99
N ALA A 179 -15.69 6.00 -13.40
CA ALA A 179 -16.10 4.66 -13.78
C ALA A 179 -16.08 3.71 -12.59
N ARG A 180 -16.85 2.63 -12.69
CA ARG A 180 -16.92 1.55 -11.72
C ARG A 180 -17.14 0.24 -12.47
N LEU A 181 -16.14 -0.63 -12.47
CA LEU A 181 -16.17 -1.90 -13.23
C LEU A 181 -17.18 -2.89 -12.65
N TYR A 182 -17.26 -2.99 -11.32
CA TYR A 182 -18.13 -3.95 -10.63
C TYR A 182 -18.95 -3.28 -9.55
N GLU A 183 -20.16 -3.79 -9.30
CA GLU A 183 -20.99 -3.35 -8.18
C GLU A 183 -20.29 -3.59 -6.84
N GLY A 184 -20.63 -2.78 -5.84
CA GLY A 184 -19.97 -2.79 -4.52
C GLY A 184 -18.66 -2.01 -4.44
N PHE A 185 -18.00 -1.69 -5.56
CA PHE A 185 -16.82 -0.82 -5.55
C PHE A 185 -17.19 0.67 -5.51
N PRO A 186 -16.28 1.54 -5.01
CA PRO A 186 -16.44 2.98 -5.16
C PRO A 186 -16.30 3.40 -6.62
N TRP A 187 -16.84 4.58 -6.95
CA TRP A 187 -16.55 5.23 -8.22
C TRP A 187 -15.10 5.70 -8.25
N LEU A 188 -14.36 5.30 -9.29
CA LEU A 188 -13.02 5.81 -9.54
C LEU A 188 -13.09 7.02 -10.46
N HIS A 189 -12.81 8.19 -9.91
CA HIS A 189 -12.74 9.46 -10.63
C HIS A 189 -11.32 9.64 -11.16
N MET A 190 -11.18 9.72 -12.47
CA MET A 190 -9.92 9.93 -13.19
C MET A 190 -9.98 11.27 -13.92
N GLN A 191 -9.23 12.26 -13.43
CA GLN A 191 -9.32 13.65 -13.87
C GLN A 191 -7.92 14.26 -14.10
N LEU A 192 -7.81 15.25 -14.97
CA LEU A 192 -6.58 15.98 -15.24
C LEU A 192 -6.70 17.46 -14.86
N SER A 193 -5.57 18.07 -14.46
CA SER A 193 -5.52 19.49 -14.08
C SER A 193 -5.75 20.47 -15.23
N ASN A 194 -5.60 20.00 -16.47
CA ASN A 194 -5.72 20.77 -17.70
C ASN A 194 -7.00 20.35 -18.42
N ASP A 195 -7.45 21.18 -19.37
CA ASP A 195 -8.51 20.78 -20.28
C ASP A 195 -8.04 19.57 -21.10
N THR A 196 -8.90 18.57 -21.20
CA THR A 196 -8.53 17.25 -21.70
C THR A 196 -9.73 16.63 -22.38
N GLU A 197 -9.44 15.86 -23.42
CA GLU A 197 -10.41 14.98 -24.06
C GLU A 197 -10.17 13.55 -23.59
N PHE A 198 -11.25 12.81 -23.32
CA PHE A 198 -11.16 11.38 -23.06
C PHE A 198 -11.71 10.62 -24.26
N ILE A 199 -10.86 9.78 -24.87
CA ILE A 199 -11.20 8.94 -26.01
C ILE A 199 -11.56 7.54 -25.49
N PRO A 200 -12.85 7.15 -25.52
CA PRO A 200 -13.29 5.84 -25.05
C PRO A 200 -12.89 4.76 -26.06
N VAL A 201 -12.01 3.85 -25.63
CA VAL A 201 -11.62 2.64 -26.37
C VAL A 201 -11.50 1.49 -25.38
N PRO A 202 -12.64 1.03 -24.80
CA PRO A 202 -12.63 0.01 -23.77
C PRO A 202 -12.08 -1.32 -24.32
N ASP A 203 -11.10 -1.90 -23.62
CA ASP A 203 -10.46 -3.14 -24.07
C ASP A 203 -9.83 -3.92 -22.91
N TRP A 204 -9.73 -5.24 -23.09
CA TRP A 204 -9.03 -6.13 -22.18
C TRP A 204 -7.62 -6.40 -22.68
N TYR A 205 -6.65 -6.25 -21.79
CA TYR A 205 -5.25 -6.59 -22.01
C TYR A 205 -4.95 -7.90 -21.31
N TYR A 206 -4.75 -8.94 -22.11
CA TYR A 206 -4.68 -10.32 -21.63
C TYR A 206 -3.27 -10.74 -21.20
N GLY A 207 -3.20 -11.58 -20.17
CA GLY A 207 -1.99 -12.33 -19.84
C GLY A 207 -0.81 -11.52 -19.32
N VAL A 208 -1.08 -10.45 -18.57
CA VAL A 208 -0.05 -9.70 -17.83
C VAL A 208 0.50 -10.60 -16.72
N GLU A 209 1.82 -10.77 -16.63
CA GLU A 209 2.44 -11.70 -15.69
C GLU A 209 3.21 -11.01 -14.55
N TYR A 210 3.05 -11.56 -13.34
CA TYR A 210 3.74 -11.16 -12.13
C TYR A 210 4.84 -12.16 -11.77
N ILE A 211 6.07 -11.86 -12.19
CA ILE A 211 7.24 -12.75 -12.05
C ILE A 211 7.50 -13.22 -10.62
N GLU A 212 7.20 -12.39 -9.61
CA GLU A 212 7.44 -12.74 -8.21
C GLU A 212 6.37 -13.69 -7.66
N GLU A 213 5.14 -13.63 -8.17
CA GLU A 213 4.11 -14.63 -7.83
C GLU A 213 4.41 -15.95 -8.54
N GLN A 214 4.90 -15.90 -9.78
CA GLN A 214 5.34 -17.08 -10.53
C GLN A 214 6.46 -17.83 -9.80
N LYS A 215 7.50 -17.12 -9.34
CA LYS A 215 8.62 -17.71 -8.57
C LYS A 215 8.15 -18.38 -7.27
N ARG A 216 7.05 -17.90 -6.69
CA ARG A 216 6.46 -18.43 -5.45
C ARG A 216 5.46 -19.57 -5.70
N GLY A 217 5.18 -19.91 -6.96
CA GLY A 217 4.22 -20.95 -7.33
C GLY A 217 2.75 -20.56 -7.11
N TYR A 218 2.43 -19.26 -7.06
CA TYR A 218 1.06 -18.76 -7.00
C TYR A 218 0.53 -18.39 -8.39
N ASP A 219 -0.78 -18.23 -8.52
CA ASP A 219 -1.39 -17.60 -9.70
C ASP A 219 -0.73 -16.24 -9.98
N TYR A 220 -0.27 -16.08 -11.22
CA TYR A 220 0.62 -14.99 -11.60
C TYR A 220 0.22 -14.27 -12.88
N SER A 221 -0.80 -14.74 -13.61
CA SER A 221 -1.26 -14.13 -14.87
C SER A 221 -2.62 -13.46 -14.66
N GLU A 222 -2.75 -12.21 -15.09
CA GLU A 222 -3.94 -11.37 -14.92
C GLU A 222 -4.30 -10.69 -16.24
N ASP A 223 -5.60 -10.46 -16.44
CA ASP A 223 -6.07 -9.58 -17.50
C ASP A 223 -6.42 -8.21 -16.90
N LEU A 224 -5.98 -7.12 -17.52
CA LEU A 224 -6.26 -5.76 -17.06
C LEU A 224 -7.20 -5.06 -18.03
N PHE A 225 -8.10 -4.25 -17.50
CA PHE A 225 -9.06 -3.53 -18.33
C PHE A 225 -8.66 -2.07 -18.50
N THR A 226 -8.82 -1.53 -19.70
CA THR A 226 -8.73 -0.07 -19.94
C THR A 226 -10.05 0.44 -20.46
N LEU A 227 -10.41 1.68 -20.12
CA LEU A 227 -11.62 2.33 -20.61
C LEU A 227 -11.36 3.18 -21.87
N GLY A 228 -10.10 3.50 -22.12
CA GLY A 228 -9.71 4.55 -23.05
C GLY A 228 -8.47 5.29 -22.59
N PHE A 229 -8.23 6.48 -23.14
CA PHE A 229 -7.11 7.32 -22.74
C PHE A 229 -7.47 8.79 -22.79
N PHE A 230 -6.77 9.58 -21.97
CA PHE A 230 -6.87 11.03 -21.98
C PHE A 230 -5.88 11.62 -22.97
N GLU A 231 -6.30 12.57 -23.78
CA GLU A 231 -5.44 13.42 -24.59
C GLU A 231 -5.33 14.82 -23.98
N VAL A 232 -4.08 15.30 -23.91
CA VAL A 232 -3.76 16.64 -23.44
C VAL A 232 -2.49 17.14 -24.14
N ILE A 233 -2.47 18.41 -24.50
CA ILE A 233 -1.30 19.09 -25.05
C ILE A 233 -0.59 19.82 -23.91
N VAL A 234 0.73 19.67 -23.84
CA VAL A 234 1.57 20.27 -22.79
C VAL A 234 2.78 20.94 -23.43
N GLY A 235 2.98 22.24 -23.16
CA GLY A 235 4.14 22.99 -23.63
C GLY A 235 5.41 22.69 -22.84
N GLU A 236 6.57 23.11 -23.38
CA GLU A 236 7.83 23.09 -22.62
C GLU A 236 7.73 23.93 -21.33
N GLY A 237 8.27 23.40 -20.24
CA GLY A 237 8.18 24.01 -18.91
C GLY A 237 6.82 23.84 -18.22
N GLU A 238 5.79 23.43 -18.96
CA GLU A 238 4.46 23.19 -18.41
C GLU A 238 4.30 21.80 -17.82
N SER A 239 3.22 21.62 -17.06
CA SER A 239 2.87 20.33 -16.51
C SER A 239 1.38 20.08 -16.49
N VAL A 240 1.02 18.80 -16.53
CA VAL A 240 -0.33 18.29 -16.27
C VAL A 240 -0.27 17.31 -15.09
N VAL A 241 -1.30 17.34 -14.25
CA VAL A 241 -1.46 16.40 -13.12
C VAL A 241 -2.67 15.52 -13.39
N PHE A 242 -2.42 14.22 -13.52
CA PHE A 242 -3.45 13.19 -13.49
C PHE A 242 -3.80 12.85 -12.04
N SER A 243 -5.08 12.69 -11.75
CA SER A 243 -5.63 12.27 -10.46
C SER A 243 -6.51 11.04 -10.65
N ALA A 244 -6.31 10.02 -9.82
CA ALA A 244 -7.25 8.92 -9.62
C ALA A 244 -7.71 8.92 -8.16
N SER A 245 -9.02 9.04 -7.91
CA SER A 245 -9.60 9.20 -6.57
C SER A 245 -10.90 8.42 -6.42
N THR A 246 -11.20 7.92 -5.21
CA THR A 246 -12.52 7.34 -4.87
C THR A 246 -13.61 8.40 -4.71
N GLN A 247 -13.25 9.69 -4.78
CA GLN A 247 -14.15 10.84 -4.68
C GLN A 247 -13.94 11.79 -5.87
N GLU A 248 -14.97 12.54 -6.26
CA GLU A 248 -14.82 13.58 -7.27
C GLU A 248 -14.01 14.75 -6.69
N GLU A 249 -12.99 15.19 -7.43
CA GLU A 249 -12.10 16.24 -6.99
C GLU A 249 -12.22 17.48 -7.89
N LYS A 250 -11.68 18.62 -7.41
CA LYS A 250 -11.63 19.87 -8.18
C LYS A 250 -10.32 19.94 -8.99
N PRO A 251 -10.35 19.78 -10.33
CA PRO A 251 -9.10 19.63 -11.09
C PRO A 251 -8.19 20.85 -11.09
N SER A 252 -8.77 22.05 -10.99
CA SER A 252 -8.03 23.32 -10.87
C SER A 252 -7.13 23.37 -9.63
N GLY A 253 -7.40 22.57 -8.59
CA GLY A 253 -6.60 22.49 -7.37
C GLY A 253 -5.43 21.52 -7.44
N PHE A 254 -5.34 20.64 -8.45
CA PHE A 254 -4.38 19.53 -8.45
C PHE A 254 -2.93 19.98 -8.40
N LYS A 255 -2.52 20.98 -9.20
CA LYS A 255 -1.13 21.48 -9.22
C LYS A 255 -0.71 22.05 -7.86
N THR A 256 -1.61 22.80 -7.21
CA THR A 256 -1.40 23.37 -5.88
C THR A 256 -1.36 22.27 -4.81
N LYS A 257 -2.31 21.33 -4.84
CA LYS A 257 -2.37 20.17 -3.92
C LYS A 257 -1.10 19.33 -4.03
N PHE A 258 -0.65 19.03 -5.24
CA PHE A 258 0.59 18.30 -5.50
C PHE A 258 1.79 19.01 -4.88
N THR A 259 2.02 20.27 -5.24
CA THR A 259 3.17 21.06 -4.75
C THR A 259 3.17 21.21 -3.23
N LYS A 260 2.01 21.48 -2.61
CA LYS A 260 1.85 21.56 -1.16
C LYS A 260 2.21 20.23 -0.49
N THR A 261 1.73 19.12 -1.05
CA THR A 261 1.95 17.78 -0.50
C THR A 261 3.41 17.37 -0.60
N VAL A 262 4.09 17.65 -1.71
CA VAL A 262 5.54 17.39 -1.86
C VAL A 262 6.35 18.20 -0.85
N LYS A 263 6.04 19.49 -0.69
CA LYS A 263 6.76 20.39 0.23
C LYS A 263 6.67 19.95 1.69
N ALA A 264 5.60 19.24 2.08
CA ALA A 264 5.39 18.74 3.43
C ALA A 264 6.12 17.41 3.74
N LYS A 265 6.74 16.76 2.73
CA LYS A 265 7.41 15.47 2.92
C LYS A 265 8.82 15.64 3.47
N ILE A 266 9.21 14.67 4.30
CA ILE A 266 10.55 14.57 4.84
C ILE A 266 11.46 13.96 3.75
N PRO A 267 12.55 14.63 3.33
CA PRO A 267 13.48 14.06 2.35
C PRO A 267 14.15 12.79 2.89
N ARG A 268 14.74 11.98 2.02
CA ARG A 268 15.50 10.76 2.34
C ARG A 268 16.98 11.00 2.08
N ASN A 269 17.54 12.03 2.70
CA ASN A 269 18.94 12.42 2.48
C ASN A 269 19.89 11.97 3.61
N ASN A 270 19.37 11.29 4.64
CA ASN A 270 20.16 10.63 5.66
C ASN A 270 19.40 9.46 6.34
N PHE A 271 20.13 8.62 7.06
CA PHE A 271 19.62 7.45 7.77
C PHE A 271 18.42 7.76 8.70
N ARG A 272 18.52 8.82 9.51
CA ARG A 272 17.45 9.22 10.45
C ARG A 272 16.17 9.55 9.70
N GLN A 273 16.27 10.33 8.61
CA GLN A 273 15.10 10.70 7.83
C GLN A 273 14.51 9.50 7.04
N CYS A 274 15.33 8.55 6.62
CA CYS A 274 14.85 7.29 6.05
C CYS A 274 14.02 6.52 7.08
N LEU A 275 14.50 6.37 8.31
CA LEU A 275 13.74 5.74 9.41
C LEU A 275 12.46 6.52 9.75
N GLN A 276 12.49 7.85 9.79
CA GLN A 276 11.30 8.67 10.02
C GLN A 276 10.26 8.49 8.91
N ASN A 277 10.69 8.34 7.66
CA ASN A 277 9.78 8.05 6.55
C ASN A 277 9.18 6.64 6.69
N ALA A 278 10.00 5.63 7.03
CA ALA A 278 9.54 4.26 7.22
C ALA A 278 8.52 4.15 8.37
N ALA A 279 8.79 4.79 9.50
CA ALA A 279 7.90 4.79 10.67
C ALA A 279 6.48 5.34 10.39
N GLN A 280 6.34 6.18 9.36
CA GLN A 280 5.03 6.73 8.99
C GLN A 280 4.20 5.78 8.13
N GLN A 281 4.82 4.76 7.53
CA GLN A 281 4.14 3.94 6.53
C GLN A 281 3.07 3.03 7.14
N PHE A 282 3.23 2.69 8.41
CA PHE A 282 2.42 1.69 9.08
C PHE A 282 1.18 2.27 9.78
N VAL A 283 1.03 3.60 9.84
CA VAL A 283 -0.07 4.23 10.57
C VAL A 283 -1.27 4.42 9.65
N GLU A 284 -2.39 3.77 10.00
CA GLU A 284 -3.68 3.88 9.34
C GLU A 284 -4.70 4.55 10.27
N ARG A 285 -5.49 5.49 9.75
CA ARG A 285 -6.51 6.26 10.47
C ARG A 285 -7.81 6.24 9.68
N ARG A 286 -8.79 5.46 10.14
CA ARG A 286 -10.06 5.26 9.44
C ARG A 286 -11.19 5.07 10.44
N LYS A 287 -12.36 5.63 10.13
CA LYS A 287 -13.59 5.49 10.95
C LYS A 287 -13.38 5.80 12.45
N GLY A 288 -12.51 6.77 12.76
CA GLY A 288 -12.18 7.15 14.15
C GLY A 288 -11.16 6.24 14.85
N ALA A 289 -10.76 5.12 14.24
CA ALA A 289 -9.72 4.23 14.75
C ALA A 289 -8.34 4.60 14.19
N THR A 290 -7.30 4.37 14.99
CA THR A 290 -5.90 4.45 14.55
C THR A 290 -5.22 3.11 14.77
N LEU A 291 -4.79 2.49 13.68
CA LEU A 291 -4.20 1.16 13.65
C LEU A 291 -2.74 1.22 13.17
N ILE A 292 -1.94 0.25 13.62
CA ILE A 292 -0.61 -0.01 13.11
C ILE A 292 -0.67 -1.26 12.24
N VAL A 293 -0.49 -1.08 10.94
CA VAL A 293 -0.38 -2.17 9.96
C VAL A 293 0.94 -2.90 10.18
N ALA A 294 0.91 -4.21 10.37
CA ALA A 294 2.10 -4.99 10.73
C ALA A 294 3.15 -5.03 9.60
N GLY A 295 2.68 -5.00 8.34
CA GLY A 295 3.58 -4.96 7.19
C GLY A 295 2.82 -4.94 5.88
N TYR A 296 3.08 -3.95 5.05
CA TYR A 296 2.55 -3.93 3.69
C TYR A 296 3.38 -4.85 2.77
N PRO A 297 2.76 -5.46 1.75
CA PRO A 297 1.34 -5.36 1.40
C PRO A 297 0.45 -6.41 2.06
N TRP A 298 1.02 -7.45 2.69
CA TRP A 298 0.30 -8.67 3.05
C TRP A 298 -0.50 -8.61 4.35
N PHE A 299 -0.04 -7.83 5.33
CA PHE A 299 -0.59 -7.91 6.67
C PHE A 299 -1.60 -6.79 6.96
N GLY A 300 -2.58 -7.11 7.81
CA GLY A 300 -3.45 -6.15 8.47
C GLY A 300 -2.81 -5.59 9.74
N ALA A 301 -3.64 -5.05 10.64
CA ALA A 301 -3.19 -4.61 11.96
C ALA A 301 -3.19 -5.78 12.94
N TRP A 302 -2.03 -6.07 13.53
CA TRP A 302 -1.88 -7.18 14.47
C TRP A 302 -1.60 -6.66 15.88
N GLY A 303 -2.28 -7.21 16.88
CA GLY A 303 -2.23 -6.72 18.27
C GLY A 303 -0.82 -6.75 18.86
N ARG A 304 -0.14 -7.89 18.72
CA ARG A 304 1.27 -8.06 19.16
C ARG A 304 2.18 -7.02 18.49
N ASP A 305 2.21 -7.00 17.17
CA ASP A 305 3.08 -6.14 16.37
C ASP A 305 2.82 -4.66 16.64
N THR A 306 1.55 -4.28 16.86
CA THR A 306 1.16 -2.94 17.25
C THR A 306 1.88 -2.52 18.52
N PHE A 307 1.77 -3.29 19.61
CA PHE A 307 2.34 -2.90 20.90
C PHE A 307 3.88 -2.98 20.94
N ILE A 308 4.49 -3.90 20.18
CA ILE A 308 5.95 -3.98 20.04
C ILE A 308 6.49 -2.74 19.31
N SER A 309 5.85 -2.37 18.19
CA SER A 309 6.36 -1.32 17.30
C SER A 309 5.99 0.10 17.74
N LEU A 310 4.84 0.28 18.40
CA LEU A 310 4.30 1.59 18.77
C LEU A 310 5.32 2.50 19.47
N PRO A 311 6.13 2.04 20.44
CA PRO A 311 7.13 2.90 21.05
C PRO A 311 8.15 3.47 20.07
N GLY A 312 8.62 2.68 19.11
CA GLY A 312 9.56 3.14 18.10
C GLY A 312 8.90 4.11 17.11
N LEU A 313 7.69 3.77 16.65
CA LEU A 313 6.94 4.58 15.68
C LEU A 313 6.54 5.95 16.25
N ALA A 314 6.07 6.00 17.50
CA ALA A 314 5.73 7.25 18.18
C ALA A 314 6.98 8.09 18.48
N THR A 315 8.08 7.46 18.89
CA THR A 315 9.37 8.15 19.14
C THR A 315 9.88 8.84 17.88
N ALA A 316 9.75 8.21 16.71
CA ALA A 316 10.22 8.78 15.44
C ALA A 316 9.58 10.14 15.11
N ARG A 317 8.44 10.48 15.73
CA ARG A 317 7.74 11.75 15.52
C ARG A 317 7.43 12.55 16.79
N HIS A 318 7.96 12.16 17.96
CA HIS A 318 7.83 12.86 19.25
C HIS A 318 6.40 13.32 19.60
N LYS A 319 5.39 12.47 19.35
CA LYS A 319 4.01 12.81 19.68
C LYS A 319 3.36 11.74 20.55
N LEU A 320 2.92 12.16 21.73
CA LEU A 320 2.03 11.37 22.58
C LEU A 320 0.71 11.07 21.86
N ASP A 321 0.27 11.95 20.95
CA ASP A 321 -0.94 11.77 20.14
C ASP A 321 -1.01 10.39 19.45
N LEU A 322 0.10 9.89 18.89
CA LEU A 322 0.06 8.58 18.23
C LEU A 322 -0.11 7.44 19.24
N TYR A 323 0.54 7.54 20.41
CA TYR A 323 0.32 6.57 21.48
C TYR A 323 -1.13 6.56 21.90
N THR A 324 -1.69 7.73 22.21
CA THR A 324 -3.06 7.86 22.69
C THR A 324 -4.04 7.36 21.65
N ASP A 325 -3.92 7.80 20.39
CA ASP A 325 -4.80 7.38 19.31
C ASP A 325 -4.81 5.85 19.12
N VAL A 326 -3.64 5.21 19.18
CA VAL A 326 -3.51 3.75 19.01
C VAL A 326 -3.98 3.00 20.25
N LEU A 327 -3.54 3.38 21.45
CA LEU A 327 -3.91 2.71 22.69
C LEU A 327 -5.41 2.83 22.97
N ASP A 328 -6.02 3.98 22.70
CA ASP A 328 -7.48 4.17 22.81
C ASP A 328 -8.22 3.21 21.87
N THR A 329 -7.74 3.08 20.63
CA THR A 329 -8.29 2.14 19.64
C THR A 329 -8.15 0.69 20.14
N GLN A 330 -6.99 0.31 20.69
CA GLN A 330 -6.78 -1.07 21.15
C GLN A 330 -7.62 -1.40 22.38
N VAL A 331 -7.72 -0.47 23.35
CA VAL A 331 -8.50 -0.68 24.59
C VAL A 331 -9.99 -0.85 24.30
N GLN A 332 -10.54 -0.15 23.31
CA GLN A 332 -11.92 -0.38 22.85
C GLN A 332 -12.14 -1.80 22.30
N ARG A 333 -11.08 -2.48 21.85
CA ARG A 333 -11.10 -3.85 21.35
C ARG A 333 -10.74 -4.88 22.42
N LEU A 334 -10.41 -4.48 23.65
CA LEU A 334 -10.12 -5.40 24.74
C LEU A 334 -11.39 -6.19 25.12
N ARG A 335 -11.29 -7.51 25.16
CA ARG A 335 -12.37 -8.38 25.63
C ARG A 335 -11.81 -9.42 26.57
N LYS A 336 -12.38 -9.51 27.77
CA LYS A 336 -12.04 -10.54 28.77
C LYS A 336 -10.52 -10.70 28.99
N GLY A 337 -9.83 -9.56 29.12
CA GLY A 337 -8.38 -9.50 29.35
C GLY A 337 -7.49 -9.77 28.13
N LEU A 338 -8.04 -9.96 26.93
CA LEU A 338 -7.30 -10.24 25.71
C LEU A 338 -7.54 -9.18 24.64
N PHE A 339 -6.49 -8.87 23.89
CA PHE A 339 -6.56 -8.07 22.66
C PHE A 339 -6.64 -9.00 21.45
N PRO A 340 -7.31 -8.57 20.36
CA PRO A 340 -7.30 -9.34 19.13
C PRO A 340 -5.89 -9.33 18.52
N ASN A 341 -5.37 -10.51 18.19
CA ASN A 341 -4.07 -10.61 17.54
C ASN A 341 -4.14 -10.30 16.05
N MET A 342 -5.21 -10.72 15.38
CA MET A 342 -5.47 -10.50 13.95
C MET A 342 -6.98 -10.50 13.69
N GLY A 343 -7.37 -10.31 12.43
CA GLY A 343 -8.77 -10.34 12.00
C GLY A 343 -9.41 -8.96 11.84
N SER A 344 -10.60 -8.95 11.25
CA SER A 344 -11.42 -7.75 11.06
C SER A 344 -12.18 -7.40 12.35
N ASP A 345 -12.90 -6.28 12.35
CA ASP A 345 -13.79 -5.94 13.47
C ASP A 345 -14.98 -6.91 13.59
N GLU A 346 -15.37 -7.57 12.49
CA GLU A 346 -16.44 -8.57 12.48
C GLU A 346 -15.98 -9.96 12.94
N ASN A 347 -14.74 -10.34 12.63
CA ASN A 347 -14.16 -11.62 13.01
C ASN A 347 -12.76 -11.48 13.65
N PRO A 348 -12.66 -10.86 14.84
CA PRO A 348 -11.40 -10.68 15.54
C PRO A 348 -10.92 -11.99 16.20
N ALA A 349 -9.64 -12.31 16.07
CA ALA A 349 -9.01 -13.46 16.71
C ALA A 349 -8.39 -13.09 18.05
N TYR A 350 -9.03 -13.45 19.16
CA TYR A 350 -8.55 -13.20 20.54
C TYR A 350 -7.56 -14.27 21.04
N ASN A 351 -6.60 -14.63 20.20
CA ASN A 351 -5.76 -15.81 20.40
C ASN A 351 -4.28 -15.47 20.73
N SER A 352 -4.00 -14.34 21.36
CA SER A 352 -2.63 -13.95 21.75
C SER A 352 -2.47 -13.89 23.26
N ILE A 353 -1.54 -14.70 23.78
CA ILE A 353 -1.16 -14.70 25.20
C ILE A 353 -0.24 -13.54 25.57
N ASP A 354 0.45 -12.97 24.59
CA ASP A 354 1.53 -12.01 24.81
C ASP A 354 1.17 -10.57 24.41
N ALA A 355 0.15 -10.35 23.58
CA ALA A 355 -0.29 -9.00 23.23
C ALA A 355 -0.67 -8.16 24.47
N PRO A 356 -1.40 -8.67 25.47
CA PRO A 356 -1.64 -7.91 26.70
C PRO A 356 -0.36 -7.60 27.50
N LEU A 357 0.66 -8.46 27.45
CA LEU A 357 1.96 -8.19 28.06
C LEU A 357 2.71 -7.06 27.33
N TRP A 358 2.68 -7.08 25.99
CA TRP A 358 3.23 -6.00 25.18
C TRP A 358 2.46 -4.69 25.35
N PHE A 359 1.16 -4.73 25.65
CA PHE A 359 0.40 -3.53 26.02
C PHE A 359 0.98 -2.86 27.27
N PHE A 360 1.30 -3.61 28.34
CA PHE A 360 1.97 -3.04 29.51
C PHE A 360 3.33 -2.45 29.16
N TRP A 361 4.11 -3.10 28.29
CA TRP A 361 5.36 -2.56 27.78
C TRP A 361 5.16 -1.22 27.05
N ALA A 362 4.17 -1.14 26.17
CA ALA A 362 3.82 0.09 25.46
C ALA A 362 3.37 1.21 26.42
N LEU A 363 2.59 0.89 27.45
CA LEU A 363 2.18 1.85 28.49
C LEU A 363 3.37 2.38 29.30
N GLN A 364 4.31 1.50 29.69
CA GLN A 364 5.53 1.92 30.37
C GLN A 364 6.36 2.87 29.50
N HIS A 365 6.40 2.63 28.19
CA HIS A 365 7.07 3.53 27.25
C HIS A 365 6.31 4.86 27.06
N TYR A 366 4.99 4.83 27.02
CA TYR A 366 4.16 6.04 27.01
C TYR A 366 4.45 6.93 28.23
N LEU A 367 4.52 6.34 29.43
CA LEU A 367 4.92 7.03 30.67
C LEU A 367 6.34 7.62 30.56
N LYS A 368 7.32 6.83 30.09
CA LYS A 368 8.72 7.29 29.89
C LYS A 368 8.82 8.44 28.88
N CYS A 369 7.92 8.49 27.90
CA CYS A 369 7.83 9.57 26.91
C CYS A 369 7.07 10.82 27.41
N GLY A 370 6.60 10.81 28.66
CA GLY A 370 5.96 11.97 29.30
C GLY A 370 4.44 11.93 29.36
N GLY A 371 3.80 10.81 28.99
CA GLY A 371 2.37 10.60 29.23
C GLY A 371 2.10 10.47 30.72
N ARG A 372 1.38 11.41 31.33
CA ARG A 372 1.15 11.45 32.81
C ARG A 372 -0.20 10.90 33.23
N ASP A 373 -1.09 10.71 32.26
CA ASP A 373 -2.49 10.30 32.39
C ASP A 373 -2.71 8.82 32.07
N ALA A 374 -1.65 8.02 31.96
CA ALA A 374 -1.74 6.62 31.55
C ALA A 374 -2.65 5.78 32.46
N TRP A 375 -2.59 6.02 33.78
CA TRP A 375 -3.43 5.30 34.74
C TRP A 375 -4.90 5.72 34.62
N ASP A 376 -5.17 7.03 34.49
CA ASP A 376 -6.53 7.53 34.35
C ASP A 376 -7.21 7.03 33.07
N ARG A 377 -6.44 6.88 31.98
CA ARG A 377 -6.96 6.41 30.69
C ARG A 377 -7.02 4.89 30.57
N TYR A 378 -6.04 4.18 31.12
CA TYR A 378 -5.81 2.75 30.83
C TYR A 378 -5.77 1.85 32.06
N GLY A 379 -5.94 2.39 33.26
CA GLY A 379 -5.87 1.65 34.52
C GLY A 379 -6.93 0.55 34.61
N GLU A 380 -8.16 0.81 34.17
CA GLU A 380 -9.23 -0.20 34.16
C GLU A 380 -8.95 -1.35 33.18
N ALA A 381 -8.43 -1.04 32.00
CA ALA A 381 -7.97 -2.05 31.04
C ALA A 381 -6.84 -2.90 31.62
N ALA A 382 -5.85 -2.25 32.25
CA ALA A 382 -4.73 -2.92 32.93
C ALA A 382 -5.21 -3.87 34.05
N LYS A 383 -6.13 -3.42 34.91
CA LYS A 383 -6.73 -4.25 35.97
C LYS A 383 -7.46 -5.45 35.39
N SER A 384 -8.28 -5.23 34.36
CA SER A 384 -9.03 -6.30 33.68
C SER A 384 -8.09 -7.39 33.15
N ILE A 385 -6.98 -7.02 32.49
CA ILE A 385 -5.99 -7.98 31.99
C ILE A 385 -5.41 -8.81 33.15
N ILE A 386 -5.02 -8.17 34.25
CA ILE A 386 -4.45 -8.86 35.42
C ILE A 386 -5.47 -9.83 36.04
N GLU A 387 -6.73 -9.41 36.17
CA GLU A 387 -7.82 -10.23 36.73
C GLU A 387 -8.10 -11.48 35.87
N PHE A 388 -8.19 -11.33 34.55
CA PHE A 388 -8.41 -12.47 33.66
C PHE A 388 -7.17 -13.38 33.56
N TYR A 389 -5.96 -12.84 33.70
CA TYR A 389 -4.77 -13.67 33.80
C TYR A 389 -4.73 -14.42 35.14
N SER A 390 -5.15 -13.83 36.25
CA SER A 390 -5.13 -14.49 37.55
C SER A 390 -6.21 -15.57 37.69
N THR A 391 -7.41 -15.31 37.19
CA THR A 391 -8.57 -16.22 37.30
C THR A 391 -8.69 -17.23 36.14
N GLY A 392 -8.07 -16.93 35.00
CA GLY A 392 -8.10 -17.73 33.78
C GLY A 392 -8.91 -17.06 32.67
N THR A 393 -8.40 -17.12 31.44
CA THR A 393 -9.09 -16.64 30.23
C THR A 393 -9.88 -17.76 29.54
N GLU A 394 -10.71 -17.40 28.56
CA GLU A 394 -11.46 -18.35 27.73
C GLU A 394 -10.57 -19.30 26.92
N HIS A 395 -9.28 -18.96 26.76
CA HIS A 395 -8.29 -19.75 26.03
C HIS A 395 -7.33 -20.49 26.95
N THR A 396 -7.76 -20.85 28.16
CA THR A 396 -6.96 -21.60 29.16
C THR A 396 -5.62 -20.95 29.51
N ILE A 397 -5.50 -19.63 29.28
CA ILE A 397 -4.37 -18.83 29.76
C ILE A 397 -4.65 -18.51 31.22
N ARG A 398 -3.71 -18.82 32.11
CA ARG A 398 -3.85 -18.56 33.55
C ARG A 398 -2.52 -18.35 34.23
N MET A 399 -2.54 -17.61 35.33
CA MET A 399 -1.44 -17.47 36.25
C MET A 399 -1.38 -18.71 37.15
N ARG A 400 -0.19 -19.28 37.32
CA ARG A 400 0.07 -20.34 38.30
C ARG A 400 0.35 -19.73 39.67
N GLU A 401 0.37 -20.57 40.71
CA GLU A 401 0.68 -20.17 42.09
C GLU A 401 2.03 -19.44 42.24
N ASN A 402 2.99 -19.73 41.34
CA ASN A 402 4.28 -19.05 41.30
C ASN A 402 4.25 -17.67 40.59
N GLY A 403 3.08 -17.18 40.21
CA GLY A 403 2.89 -15.89 39.53
C GLY A 403 3.21 -15.89 38.03
N LEU A 404 3.62 -17.02 37.46
CA LEU A 404 3.93 -17.11 36.03
C LEU A 404 2.67 -17.39 35.20
N ILE A 405 2.56 -16.73 34.04
CA ILE A 405 1.50 -16.98 33.07
C ILE A 405 1.80 -18.26 32.30
N TYR A 406 0.79 -19.13 32.20
CA TYR A 406 0.86 -20.41 31.55
C TYR A 406 -0.34 -20.61 30.63
N TRP A 407 -0.15 -21.35 29.55
CA TRP A 407 -1.21 -21.79 28.65
C TRP A 407 -1.17 -23.31 28.51
N GLU A 408 -2.35 -23.93 28.51
CA GLU A 408 -2.52 -25.37 28.40
C GLU A 408 -3.34 -25.72 27.16
N ARG A 409 -2.75 -26.51 26.24
CA ARG A 409 -3.47 -26.96 25.04
C ARG A 409 -4.55 -27.96 25.42
N VAL A 410 -5.82 -27.62 25.20
CA VAL A 410 -6.95 -28.53 25.44
C VAL A 410 -7.18 -29.40 24.20
N PRO A 411 -7.21 -30.75 24.32
CA PRO A 411 -7.28 -31.64 23.16
C PRO A 411 -8.63 -31.75 22.41
N SER A 412 -9.73 -31.12 22.84
CA SER A 412 -11.05 -31.38 22.24
C SER A 412 -11.97 -30.15 22.12
N ALA A 413 -12.56 -30.04 20.92
CA ALA A 413 -13.60 -29.13 20.42
C ALA A 413 -13.16 -27.66 20.17
N ALA A 414 -13.01 -27.30 18.89
CA ALA A 414 -12.65 -25.97 18.39
C ALA A 414 -11.31 -25.42 18.92
N GLY A 415 -10.22 -26.15 18.63
CA GLY A 415 -8.86 -25.74 18.99
C GLY A 415 -8.44 -24.46 18.26
N GLY A 416 -8.72 -23.31 18.84
CA GLY A 416 -8.08 -22.06 18.44
C GLY A 416 -6.58 -22.13 18.73
N THR A 417 -5.76 -21.92 17.71
CA THR A 417 -4.30 -21.83 17.88
C THR A 417 -3.98 -20.57 18.68
N ILE A 418 -3.22 -20.70 19.78
CA ILE A 418 -2.72 -19.55 20.54
C ILE A 418 -1.36 -19.15 20.00
N THR A 419 -1.23 -17.87 19.71
CA THR A 419 0.00 -17.22 19.25
C THR A 419 0.81 -16.71 20.44
N TYR A 420 2.14 -16.86 20.37
CA TYR A 420 3.10 -16.34 21.35
C TYR A 420 4.47 -16.08 20.70
N VAL A 421 5.35 -15.32 21.35
CA VAL A 421 6.74 -15.14 20.92
C VAL A 421 7.43 -16.50 20.74
N GLY A 422 7.71 -16.89 19.50
CA GLY A 422 8.32 -18.18 19.15
C GLY A 422 7.43 -19.10 18.30
N ARG A 423 6.13 -18.80 18.14
CA ARG A 423 5.24 -19.48 17.20
C ARG A 423 4.47 -18.45 16.36
N TRP A 424 4.81 -18.40 15.09
CA TRP A 424 4.00 -17.75 14.07
C TRP A 424 2.93 -18.76 13.66
N ASP A 425 1.65 -18.41 13.80
CA ASP A 425 0.56 -19.22 13.26
C ASP A 425 0.57 -19.08 11.74
N TYR A 426 1.48 -19.81 11.10
CA TYR A 426 1.28 -20.23 9.73
C TYR A 426 0.27 -21.37 9.72
N PRO A 427 -0.69 -21.40 8.78
CA PRO A 427 -1.53 -22.58 8.59
C PRO A 427 -0.61 -23.80 8.46
N ASP A 428 -0.92 -24.84 9.24
CA ASP A 428 -0.05 -25.93 9.68
C ASP A 428 1.10 -26.30 8.73
N GLY A 429 2.35 -26.13 9.19
CA GLY A 429 3.52 -26.79 8.57
C GLY A 429 4.86 -26.05 8.61
N ALA A 430 4.92 -24.74 8.85
CA ALA A 430 6.19 -23.99 8.79
C ALA A 430 6.85 -23.82 10.17
N ASP A 431 7.79 -24.72 10.48
CA ASP A 431 8.73 -24.55 11.61
C ASP A 431 9.91 -23.68 11.14
N LEU A 432 9.90 -22.38 11.46
CA LEU A 432 11.00 -21.46 11.14
C LEU A 432 11.82 -21.15 12.38
N GLY A 433 12.67 -22.11 12.76
CA GLY A 433 13.89 -21.83 13.49
C GLY A 433 14.93 -21.24 12.54
N ARG A 434 15.44 -20.05 12.88
CA ARG A 434 16.49 -19.24 12.23
C ARG A 434 16.08 -18.39 11.02
N ILE A 435 16.32 -17.10 11.21
CA ILE A 435 16.58 -16.10 10.19
C ILE A 435 17.83 -16.55 9.44
N ASP A 436 17.66 -17.16 8.27
CA ASP A 436 18.46 -16.95 7.04
C ASP A 436 17.94 -17.82 5.88
N SER A 437 17.82 -17.20 4.71
CA SER A 437 17.77 -17.76 3.34
C SER A 437 16.68 -18.79 2.92
N GLU A 438 15.96 -18.40 1.85
CA GLU A 438 15.48 -19.24 0.73
C GLU A 438 14.38 -20.32 0.95
N LEU A 439 13.34 -20.21 0.10
CA LEU A 439 12.54 -21.28 -0.54
C LEU A 439 11.67 -22.22 0.34
N ASP A 440 10.37 -22.28 0.00
CA ASP A 440 9.62 -23.47 -0.45
C ASP A 440 8.09 -23.22 -0.35
N ALA A 441 7.26 -23.34 -1.39
CA ALA A 441 6.98 -24.44 -2.33
C ALA A 441 5.92 -25.46 -1.81
N GLY A 442 4.70 -25.39 -2.38
CA GLY A 442 3.87 -26.56 -2.78
C GLY A 442 2.97 -27.29 -1.76
N PHE A 443 1.67 -26.93 -1.75
CA PHE A 443 0.42 -27.74 -2.02
C PHE A 443 0.36 -29.27 -1.71
N PRO A 444 -0.81 -29.89 -1.39
CA PRO A 444 -2.00 -29.87 -2.28
C PRO A 444 -3.42 -29.92 -1.66
N VAL A 445 -4.35 -29.68 -2.58
CA VAL A 445 -5.81 -29.88 -2.56
C VAL A 445 -6.19 -31.33 -2.23
N VAL A 446 -7.16 -31.49 -1.33
CA VAL A 446 -8.37 -32.34 -1.52
C VAL A 446 -9.57 -31.55 -1.00
#